data_AF-A0A2M7NBN9-F1
#
_entry.id   AF-A0A2M7NBN9-F1
#
_cell.length_a   1.000
_cell.length_b   1.000
_cell.length_c   1.000
_cell.angle_alpha   90.00
_cell.angle_beta   90.00
_cell.angle_gamma   90.00
#
_symmetry.space_group_name_H-M   'P 1'
#
loop_
_entity.id
_entity.type
_entity.pdbx_description
1 polymer ?
#
loop_
_entity_poly.entity_id
_entity_poly.type
_entity_poly.pdbx_seq_one_letter_code
_entity_poly.pdbx_strand_id
1 'polypeptide(L)'
;MKIKPTITVADNGNLQIHIPMLIRRMRGRKTVIAPQALDGEIAGAQEPVQSAILQALARAFSWVDILESGQIKSISELARTLDVDGSYVARILKLTTLAPDIVE
;
A
#
# COMPACT_ATOMS: atom_id res chain seq x y z
N MET A 1 -5.84 0.25 20.50
CA MET A 1 -6.78 -0.39 21.45
C MET A 1 -7.49 -1.50 20.67
N LYS A 2 -7.21 -2.79 20.97
CA LYS A 2 -7.74 -3.93 20.19
C LYS A 2 -9.25 -4.04 20.41
N ILE A 3 -10.06 -3.66 19.42
CA ILE A 3 -11.52 -3.79 19.49
C ILE A 3 -11.88 -5.21 19.07
N LYS A 4 -12.43 -5.99 20.00
CA LYS A 4 -12.83 -7.38 19.76
C LYS A 4 -14.33 -7.46 19.44
N PRO A 5 -14.77 -8.53 18.75
CA PRO A 5 -16.19 -8.81 18.61
C PRO A 5 -16.82 -9.03 20.00
N THR A 6 -18.00 -8.46 20.21
CA THR A 6 -18.76 -8.63 21.47
C THR A 6 -20.10 -9.28 21.17
N ILE A 7 -20.48 -10.27 21.97
CA ILE A 7 -21.78 -10.94 21.90
C ILE A 7 -22.52 -10.63 23.21
N THR A 8 -23.72 -10.08 23.10
CA THR A 8 -24.60 -9.77 24.23
C THR A 8 -25.99 -10.34 23.99
N VAL A 9 -26.65 -10.82 25.04
CA VAL A 9 -28.08 -11.17 24.97
C VAL A 9 -28.87 -9.90 25.25
N ALA A 10 -29.75 -9.52 24.33
CA ALA A 10 -30.65 -8.37 24.47
C ALA A 10 -31.84 -8.72 25.38
N ASP A 11 -32.50 -7.71 25.93
CA ASP A 11 -33.60 -7.86 26.91
C ASP A 11 -34.80 -8.67 26.38
N ASN A 12 -34.94 -8.77 25.06
CA ASN A 12 -35.95 -9.58 24.38
C ASN A 12 -35.52 -11.05 24.15
N GLY A 13 -34.38 -11.47 24.69
CA GLY A 13 -33.81 -12.80 24.52
C GLY A 13 -33.03 -13.01 23.21
N ASN A 14 -32.93 -11.99 22.35
CA ASN A 14 -32.19 -12.10 21.09
C ASN A 14 -30.68 -11.96 21.29
N LEU A 15 -29.88 -12.54 20.39
CA LEU A 15 -28.44 -12.33 20.36
C LEU A 15 -28.07 -11.06 19.58
N GLN A 16 -27.33 -10.17 20.21
CA GLN A 16 -26.73 -8.99 19.60
C GLN A 16 -25.22 -9.20 19.46
N ILE A 17 -24.71 -9.10 18.23
CA ILE A 17 -23.30 -9.27 17.91
C ILE A 17 -22.76 -7.94 17.38
N HIS A 18 -21.78 -7.36 18.07
CA HIS A 18 -21.05 -6.19 17.59
C HIS A 18 -19.72 -6.63 16.99
N ILE A 19 -19.56 -6.45 15.68
CA ILE A 19 -18.33 -6.74 14.95
C ILE A 19 -17.74 -5.41 14.47
N PRO A 20 -16.59 -4.96 15.02
CA PRO A 20 -15.93 -3.79 14.49
C PRO A 20 -15.39 -4.11 13.09
N MET A 21 -15.67 -3.25 12.11
CA MET A 21 -15.21 -3.42 10.73
C MET A 21 -15.19 -2.11 9.96
N LEU A 22 -14.31 -2.02 8.97
CA LEU A 22 -14.29 -0.95 7.98
C LEU A 22 -14.88 -1.46 6.66
N ILE A 23 -15.71 -0.65 6.02
CA ILE A 23 -16.21 -0.93 4.68
C ILE A 23 -15.58 0.08 3.72
N ARG A 24 -14.76 -0.41 2.79
CA ARG A 24 -14.10 0.41 1.76
C ARG A 24 -14.58 0.00 0.38
N ARG A 25 -14.63 0.94 -0.56
CA ARG A 25 -14.83 0.62 -1.98
C ARG A 25 -13.47 0.59 -2.68
N MET A 26 -13.09 -0.56 -3.21
CA MET A 26 -11.85 -0.75 -3.99
C MET A 26 -12.19 -1.32 -5.36
N ARG A 27 -11.69 -0.68 -6.43
CA ARG A 27 -11.89 -1.13 -7.83
C ARG A 27 -13.35 -1.44 -8.17
N GLY A 28 -14.27 -0.59 -7.69
CA GLY A 28 -15.72 -0.75 -7.88
C GLY A 28 -16.42 -1.72 -6.93
N ARG A 29 -15.68 -2.58 -6.20
CA ARG A 29 -16.21 -3.59 -5.27
C ARG A 29 -16.21 -3.07 -3.83
N LYS A 30 -17.18 -3.50 -3.02
CA LYS A 30 -17.16 -3.28 -1.56
C LYS A 30 -16.27 -4.33 -0.91
N THR A 31 -15.36 -3.90 -0.04
CA THR A 31 -14.45 -4.73 0.72
C THR A 31 -14.72 -4.50 2.20
N VAL A 32 -14.92 -5.58 2.95
CA VAL A 32 -15.02 -5.58 4.41
C VAL A 32 -13.64 -5.86 4.97
N ILE A 33 -13.18 -4.99 5.87
CA ILE A 33 -11.87 -5.10 6.50
C ILE A 33 -12.11 -5.19 8.01
N ALA A 34 -11.80 -6.34 8.60
CA ALA A 34 -11.79 -6.50 10.04
C ALA A 34 -10.59 -5.74 10.64
N PRO A 35 -10.68 -5.12 11.83
CA PRO A 35 -9.56 -4.45 12.47
C PRO A 35 -8.36 -5.37 12.67
N GLN A 36 -8.58 -6.65 13.01
CA GLN A 36 -7.50 -7.64 13.15
C GLN A 36 -6.76 -7.92 11.83
N ALA A 37 -7.41 -7.67 10.68
CA ALA A 37 -6.77 -7.77 9.36
C ALA A 37 -5.83 -6.59 9.06
N LEU A 38 -5.98 -5.45 9.74
CA LEU A 38 -5.09 -4.29 9.60
C LEU A 38 -3.80 -4.46 10.38
N ASP A 39 -3.88 -5.15 11.52
CA ASP A 39 -2.77 -5.37 12.45
C ASP A 39 -1.94 -6.63 12.09
N GLY A 40 -2.17 -7.24 10.93
CA GLY A 40 -1.47 -8.45 10.46
C GLY A 40 -1.82 -9.73 11.22
N GLU A 41 -2.85 -9.72 12.09
CA GLU A 41 -3.19 -10.86 12.96
C GLU A 41 -3.96 -11.98 12.23
N ILE A 42 -4.56 -11.68 11.08
CA ILE A 42 -5.30 -12.68 10.27
C ILE A 42 -4.39 -13.19 9.15
N ALA A 43 -3.88 -14.41 9.31
CA ALA A 43 -3.09 -15.09 8.27
C ALA A 43 -3.89 -15.20 6.96
N GLY A 44 -3.35 -14.66 5.87
CA GLY A 44 -3.97 -14.68 4.55
C GLY A 44 -5.03 -13.58 4.31
N ALA A 45 -5.31 -12.73 5.29
CA ALA A 45 -6.06 -11.50 4.99
C ALA A 45 -5.24 -10.63 4.02
N GLN A 46 -5.92 -10.05 3.03
CA GLN A 46 -5.32 -9.01 2.21
C GLN A 46 -5.06 -7.82 3.15
N GLU A 47 -3.83 -7.71 3.64
CA GLU A 47 -3.37 -6.45 4.20
C GLU A 47 -3.65 -5.36 3.17
N PRO A 48 -4.12 -4.17 3.58
CA PRO A 48 -4.16 -3.02 2.72
C PRO A 48 -2.73 -2.53 2.45
N VAL A 49 -1.86 -3.40 1.93
CA VAL A 49 -0.53 -3.07 1.49
C VAL A 49 -0.68 -2.01 0.42
N GLN A 50 -0.05 -0.87 0.63
CA GLN A 50 0.02 0.21 -0.35
C GLN A 50 0.99 -0.20 -1.46
N SER A 51 0.67 -1.28 -2.17
CA SER A 51 1.55 -1.95 -3.14
C SER A 51 2.02 -1.01 -4.24
N ALA A 52 1.19 -0.05 -4.65
CA ALA A 52 1.57 0.99 -5.59
C ALA A 52 2.72 1.87 -5.07
N ILE A 53 2.70 2.26 -3.79
CA ILE A 53 3.76 3.07 -3.17
C ILE A 53 5.03 2.22 -3.01
N LEU A 54 4.89 0.99 -2.53
CA LEU A 54 6.03 0.08 -2.39
C LEU A 54 6.72 -0.19 -3.74
N GLN A 55 5.95 -0.42 -4.80
CA GLN A 55 6.48 -0.60 -6.14
C GLN A 55 7.14 0.68 -6.67
N ALA A 56 6.58 1.86 -6.37
CA ALA A 56 7.16 3.13 -6.79
C ALA A 56 8.51 3.38 -6.09
N LEU A 57 8.62 3.09 -4.79
CA LEU A 57 9.88 3.18 -4.05
C LEU A 57 10.92 2.20 -4.60
N ALA A 58 10.54 0.93 -4.78
CA ALA A 58 11.43 -0.07 -5.35
C ALA A 58 11.94 0.33 -6.75
N ARG A 59 11.07 0.88 -7.60
CA ARG A 59 11.46 1.43 -8.90
C ARG A 59 12.41 2.61 -8.76
N ALA A 60 12.16 3.52 -7.82
CA ALA A 60 13.01 4.69 -7.63
C ALA A 60 14.46 4.30 -7.35
N PHE A 61 14.70 3.41 -6.39
CA PHE A 61 16.04 2.91 -6.07
C PHE A 61 16.64 2.10 -7.23
N SER A 62 15.88 1.15 -7.80
CA SER A 62 16.36 0.37 -8.94
C SER A 62 16.74 1.23 -10.15
N TRP A 63 16.02 2.33 -10.39
CA TRP A 63 16.32 3.25 -11.49
C TRP A 63 17.53 4.14 -11.22
N VAL A 64 17.76 4.52 -9.96
CA VAL A 64 19.00 5.19 -9.56
C VAL A 64 20.19 4.25 -9.82
N ASP A 65 20.11 2.99 -9.42
CA ASP A 65 21.20 2.02 -9.61
C ASP A 65 21.61 1.86 -11.09
N ILE A 66 20.64 1.76 -12.00
CA ILE A 66 20.94 1.60 -13.45
C ILE A 66 21.46 2.90 -14.10
N LEU A 67 21.09 4.06 -13.54
CA LEU A 67 21.61 5.36 -13.99
C LEU A 67 23.04 5.59 -13.48
N GLU A 68 23.30 5.28 -12.21
CA GLU A 68 24.63 5.43 -11.59
C GLU A 68 25.64 4.42 -12.13
N SER A 69 25.21 3.19 -12.41
CA SER A 69 26.05 2.18 -13.08
C SER A 69 26.32 2.49 -14.56
N GLY A 70 25.66 3.51 -15.14
CA GLY A 70 25.81 3.89 -16.53
C GLY A 70 25.19 2.92 -17.54
N GLN A 71 24.40 1.94 -17.09
CA GLN A 71 23.63 1.05 -17.97
C GLN A 71 22.63 1.84 -18.82
N ILE A 72 22.08 2.92 -18.26
CA ILE A 72 21.29 3.92 -18.96
C ILE A 72 22.01 5.27 -18.83
N LYS A 73 22.14 6.03 -19.92
CA LYS A 73 22.93 7.27 -19.95
C LYS A 73 22.18 8.50 -19.48
N SER A 74 20.84 8.47 -19.47
CA SER A 74 20.04 9.63 -19.10
C SER A 74 18.60 9.28 -18.71
N ILE A 75 17.94 10.21 -17.99
CA ILE A 75 16.51 10.15 -17.70
C ILE A 75 15.67 10.06 -18.98
N SER A 76 16.07 10.78 -20.04
CA SER A 76 15.37 10.76 -21.33
C SER A 76 15.47 9.40 -22.02
N GLU A 77 16.62 8.72 -21.91
CA GLU A 77 16.79 7.35 -22.40
C GLU A 77 15.94 6.37 -21.59
N LEU A 78 15.96 6.48 -20.25
CA LEU A 78 15.12 5.65 -19.38
C LEU A 78 13.63 5.79 -19.72
N ALA A 79 13.16 7.03 -19.90
CA ALA A 79 11.79 7.34 -20.25
C ALA A 79 11.36 6.70 -21.59
N ARG A 80 12.23 6.78 -22.61
CA ARG A 80 12.01 6.14 -23.91
C ARG A 80 11.98 4.61 -23.81
N THR A 81 12.91 4.01 -23.08
CA THR A 81 12.98 2.55 -22.90
C THR A 81 11.74 2.00 -22.19
N LEU A 82 11.16 2.77 -21.28
CA LEU A 82 9.97 2.39 -20.52
C LEU A 82 8.64 2.84 -21.16
N ASP A 83 8.70 3.54 -22.30
CA ASP A 83 7.54 4.15 -22.96
C ASP A 83 6.69 5.04 -22.02
N VAL A 84 7.37 5.91 -21.27
CA VAL A 84 6.76 6.85 -20.33
C VAL A 84 7.31 8.26 -20.54
N ASP A 85 6.61 9.26 -20.00
CA ASP A 85 7.09 10.64 -20.02
C ASP A 85 8.28 10.86 -19.07
N GLY A 86 9.20 11.73 -19.44
CA GLY A 86 10.35 12.10 -18.60
C GLY A 86 9.94 12.68 -17.24
N SER A 87 8.81 13.39 -17.17
CA SER A 87 8.28 13.91 -15.91
C SER A 87 7.81 12.80 -14.97
N TYR A 88 7.35 11.67 -15.51
CA TYR A 88 7.00 10.49 -14.70
C TYR A 88 8.26 9.88 -14.09
N VAL A 89 9.31 9.70 -14.88
CA VAL A 89 10.60 9.19 -14.39
C VAL A 89 11.17 10.10 -13.30
N ALA A 90 11.20 11.41 -13.54
CA ALA A 90 11.66 12.38 -12.55
C ALA A 90 10.82 12.36 -11.26
N ARG A 91 9.50 12.12 -11.35
CA ARG A 91 8.62 12.02 -10.16
C ARG A 91 8.92 10.76 -9.34
N ILE A 92 9.18 9.64 -9.98
CA ILE A 92 9.55 8.39 -9.29
C ILE A 92 10.92 8.53 -8.65
N LEU A 93 11.92 9.07 -9.37
CA LEU A 93 13.27 9.26 -8.83
C LEU A 93 13.29 10.17 -7.59
N LYS A 94 12.41 11.18 -7.49
CA LYS A 94 12.28 12.02 -6.28
C LYS A 94 11.92 11.22 -5.01
N LEU A 95 11.37 10.01 -5.13
CA LEU A 95 11.05 9.20 -3.96
C LEU A 95 12.30 8.72 -3.21
N THR A 96 13.48 8.75 -3.81
CA THR A 96 14.74 8.44 -3.12
C THR A 96 15.17 9.53 -2.15
N THR A 97 14.58 10.73 -2.22
CA THR A 97 14.89 11.85 -1.31
C THR A 97 13.95 11.92 -0.11
N LEU A 98 13.14 10.89 0.12
CA LEU A 98 12.30 10.81 1.32
C LEU A 98 13.16 10.63 2.56
N ALA A 99 12.68 11.13 3.69
CA ALA A 99 13.37 10.99 4.96
C ALA A 99 13.36 9.51 5.41
N PRO A 100 14.40 9.03 6.13
CA PRO A 100 14.53 7.63 6.53
C PRO A 100 13.32 7.11 7.31
N ASP A 101 12.72 7.93 8.18
CA ASP A 101 11.53 7.60 8.96
C ASP A 101 10.27 7.34 8.11
N ILE A 102 10.29 7.67 6.83
CA ILE A 102 9.20 7.39 5.86
C ILE A 102 9.44 6.06 5.14
N VAL A 103 10.70 5.65 4.94
CA VAL A 103 11.10 4.51 4.10
C VAL A 103 11.60 3.30 4.89
N GLU A 104 12.07 3.48 6.13
CA GLU A 104 12.57 2.45 7.06
C GLU A 104 11.55 2.07 8.15
#